data_AF-A0A8J5CA23-F1
#
_entry.id   AF-A0A8J5CA23-F1
#
_cell.length_a   1.000
_cell.length_b   1.000
_cell.length_c   1.000
_cell.angle_alpha   90.00
_cell.angle_beta   90.00
_cell.angle_gamma   90.00
#
_symmetry.space_group_name_H-M   'P 1'
#
loop_
_entity.id
_entity.type
_entity.pdbx_description
1 polymer ?
#
loop_
_entity_poly.entity_id
_entity_poly.type
_entity_poly.pdbx_seq_one_letter_code
_entity_poly.pdbx_strand_id
1 'polypeptide(L)' 'MSGFGWDPITEFFIAEPEVWQQLIEIKPAAAEWKTKPIRNYEKLVQLYGKDRATGQYAETASEMQKRKAHRSRE' A
#
# COMPACT_ATOMS: atom_id res chain seq x y z
N MET A 1 -19.43 -4.08 -5.23
CA MET A 1 -18.51 -4.71 -4.27
C MET A 1 -17.92 -3.59 -3.43
N SER A 2 -18.43 -3.43 -2.21
CA SER A 2 -17.80 -2.61 -1.18
C SER A 2 -16.53 -3.33 -0.75
N GLY A 3 -15.36 -2.69 -0.89
CA GLY A 3 -14.08 -3.27 -0.48
C GLY A 3 -13.81 -3.08 1.02
N PHE A 4 -12.55 -3.26 1.41
CA PHE A 4 -12.10 -2.87 2.74
C PHE A 4 -11.95 -1.34 2.82
N GLY A 5 -12.56 -0.76 3.84
CA GLY A 5 -12.34 0.63 4.28
C GLY A 5 -11.48 0.68 5.54
N TRP A 6 -10.92 1.85 5.81
CA TRP A 6 -10.17 2.13 7.03
C TRP A 6 -10.93 3.13 7.89
N ASP A 7 -11.08 2.83 9.19
CA ASP A 7 -11.63 3.75 10.18
C ASP A 7 -10.50 4.36 11.02
N PRO A 8 -10.20 5.66 10.85
CA PRO A 8 -9.12 6.32 11.57
C PRO A 8 -9.45 6.59 13.05
N ILE A 9 -10.72 6.51 13.45
CA ILE A 9 -11.14 6.76 14.85
C ILE A 9 -10.93 5.49 15.67
N THR A 10 -11.39 4.35 15.16
CA THR A 10 -11.27 3.07 15.85
C THR A 10 -9.94 2.38 15.57
N GLU A 11 -9.22 2.81 14.52
CA GLU A 11 -8.01 2.18 13.99
C GLU A 11 -8.23 0.74 13.49
N PHE A 12 -9.38 0.48 12.87
CA PHE A 12 -9.75 -0.84 12.31
C PHE A 12 -10.04 -0.80 10.81
N PHE A 13 -9.94 -1.98 10.20
CA PHE A 13 -10.52 -2.23 8.89
C PHE A 13 -12.02 -2.50 9.02
N ILE A 14 -12.82 -1.76 8.25
CA ILE A 14 -14.26 -1.96 8.13
C ILE A 14 -14.52 -2.62 6.77
N ALA A 15 -15.29 -3.70 6.77
CA ALA A 15 -15.78 -4.33 5.54
C ALA A 15 -17.06 -5.12 5.85
N GLU A 16 -17.80 -5.46 4.80
CA GLU A 16 -18.95 -6.36 4.90
C GLU A 16 -18.50 -7.76 5.41
N PRO A 17 -19.32 -8.46 6.21
CA PRO A 17 -18.99 -9.80 6.70
C PRO A 17 -18.56 -10.78 5.61
N GLU A 18 -19.20 -10.69 4.44
CA GLU A 18 -18.95 -11.53 3.26
C GLU A 18 -17.53 -11.29 2.71
N VAL A 19 -17.07 -10.04 2.72
CA VAL A 19 -15.72 -9.66 2.27
C VAL A 19 -14.67 -10.22 3.22
N TRP A 20 -14.93 -10.18 4.53
CA TRP A 20 -14.07 -10.84 5.52
C TRP A 20 -14.04 -12.36 5.35
N GLN A 21 -15.20 -13.00 5.10
CA GLN A 21 -15.28 -14.44 4.92
C GLN A 21 -14.45 -14.91 3.72
N GLN A 22 -14.60 -14.25 2.56
CA GLN A 22 -13.82 -14.56 1.36
C GLN A 22 -12.31 -14.43 1.59
N LEU A 23 -11.87 -13.38 2.29
CA LEU A 23 -10.45 -13.20 2.60
C LEU A 23 -9.93 -14.25 3.59
N ILE A 24 -10.72 -14.59 4.62
CA ILE A 24 -10.34 -15.56 5.65
C ILE A 24 -10.29 -16.98 5.09
N GLU A 25 -11.18 -17.33 4.15
CA GLU A 25 -11.16 -18.63 3.47
C GLU A 25 -9.82 -18.84 2.72
N ILE A 26 -9.33 -17.80 2.05
CA ILE A 26 -8.04 -17.83 1.33
C ILE A 26 -6.86 -17.69 2.29
N LYS A 27 -7.00 -16.88 3.33
CA LYS A 27 -5.94 -16.57 4.31
C LYS A 27 -6.52 -16.52 5.72
N PRO A 28 -6.57 -17.66 6.44
CA PRO A 28 -7.17 -17.73 7.78
C PRO A 28 -6.55 -16.76 8.80
N ALA A 29 -5.25 -16.49 8.66
CA ALA A 29 -4.54 -15.51 9.48
C ALA A 29 -5.15 -14.10 9.40
N ALA A 30 -5.90 -13.78 8.33
CA ALA A 30 -6.55 -12.48 8.19
C ALA A 30 -7.63 -12.21 9.25
N ALA A 31 -8.15 -13.26 9.90
CA ALA A 31 -9.18 -13.14 10.92
C ALA A 31 -8.74 -12.28 12.12
N GLU A 32 -7.44 -12.23 12.42
CA GLU A 32 -6.90 -11.44 13.53
C GLU A 32 -7.10 -9.92 13.33
N TRP A 33 -7.15 -9.44 12.08
CA TRP A 33 -7.29 -8.02 11.77
C TRP A 33 -8.71 -7.49 12.00
N LYS A 34 -9.67 -8.37 12.26
CA LYS A 34 -11.03 -7.98 12.68
C LYS A 34 -11.08 -7.44 14.11
N THR A 35 -10.13 -7.85 14.95
CA THR A 35 -10.14 -7.57 16.39
C THR A 35 -8.87 -6.87 16.88
N LYS A 36 -7.89 -6.69 16.01
CA LYS A 36 -6.65 -5.95 16.30
C LYS A 36 -6.66 -4.54 15.70
N PRO A 37 -6.54 -3.49 16.53
CA PRO A 37 -6.34 -2.13 16.02
C PRO A 37 -4.93 -2.00 15.43
N ILE A 38 -4.81 -1.28 14.31
CA ILE A 38 -3.53 -1.03 13.65
C ILE A 38 -3.09 0.41 13.91
N ARG A 39 -2.35 0.60 15.00
CA ARG A 39 -1.83 1.91 15.40
C ARG A 39 -0.94 2.50 14.31
N ASN A 40 -1.06 3.81 14.10
CA ASN A 40 -0.27 4.54 13.11
C ASN A 40 -0.46 4.06 11.66
N TYR A 41 -1.55 3.37 11.32
CA TYR A 41 -1.80 2.91 9.95
C TYR A 41 -1.68 4.04 8.92
N GLU A 42 -2.20 5.24 9.21
CA GLU A 42 -2.06 6.39 8.30
C GLU A 42 -0.61 6.79 8.06
N LYS A 43 0.26 6.71 9.08
CA LYS A 43 1.69 6.98 8.92
C LYS A 43 2.36 5.89 8.08
N LEU A 44 1.94 4.64 8.23
CA LEU A 44 2.39 3.53 7.38
C LEU A 44 1.95 3.76 5.93
N VAL A 45 0.72 4.19 5.69
CA VAL A 45 0.24 4.57 4.35
C VAL A 45 1.01 5.77 3.80
N GLN A 46 1.38 6.75 4.62
CA GLN A 46 2.22 7.86 4.17
C GLN A 46 3.65 7.42 3.83
N LEU A 47 4.23 6.52 4.61
CA LEU A 47 5.60 6.03 4.42
C LEU A 47 5.70 5.07 3.23
N TYR A 48 4.75 4.14 3.09
CA TYR A 48 4.78 3.07 2.09
C TYR A 48 3.85 3.31 0.90
N GLY A 49 2.83 4.16 1.05
CA GLY A 49 1.88 4.47 -0.02
C GLY A 49 2.36 5.54 -0.99
N LYS A 50 3.43 6.28 -0.65
CA LYS A 50 3.99 7.38 -1.47
C LYS A 50 5.19 7.03 -2.34
N ASP A 51 5.67 5.78 -2.35
CA ASP A 51 6.74 5.34 -3.25
C ASP A 51 6.24 4.76 -4.59
N ARG A 52 5.27 5.45 -5.21
CA ARG A 52 5.40 5.74 -6.64
C ARG A 52 6.03 7.12 -6.71
N ALA A 53 7.37 7.18 -6.73
CA ALA A 53 8.12 8.42 -6.71
C ALA A 53 7.59 9.40 -7.77
N THR A 54 6.89 10.44 -7.31
CA THR A 54 6.41 11.58 -8.12
C THR A 54 7.08 12.87 -7.64
N GLY A 55 8.22 12.76 -6.95
CA GLY A 55 9.06 13.90 -6.63
C GLY A 55 9.69 14.46 -7.90
N GLN A 56 10.00 15.75 -7.90
CA GLN A 56 10.65 16.46 -9.02
C GLN A 56 12.01 15.86 -9.44
N TYR A 57 12.56 14.94 -8.65
CA TYR A 57 13.82 14.21 -8.90
C TYR A 57 13.63 12.70 -9.04
N ALA A 58 12.41 12.23 -9.24
CA ALA A 58 12.14 10.83 -9.48
C ALA A 58 12.69 10.42 -10.85
N GLU A 59 13.87 9.78 -10.87
CA GLU A 59 14.38 9.14 -12.08
C GLU A 59 13.69 7.78 -12.27
N THR A 60 12.95 7.65 -13.35
CA THR A 60 12.45 6.38 -13.87
C THR A 60 13.60 5.52 -14.40
N ALA A 61 13.39 4.20 -14.46
CA ALA A 61 14.37 3.29 -15.06
C ALA A 61 14.75 3.69 -16.51
N SER A 62 13.80 4.28 -17.24
CA SER A 62 14.01 4.83 -18.59
C SER A 62 14.93 6.04 -18.59
N GLU A 63 14.76 6.98 -17.64
CA GLU A 63 15.66 8.13 -17.47
C GLU A 63 17.08 7.68 -17.08
N MET A 64 17.18 6.70 -16.17
CA MET A 64 18.47 6.10 -15.82
C MET A 64 19.15 5.44 -17.03
N GLN A 65 18.40 4.76 -17.90
CA GLN A 65 18.93 4.18 -19.15
C GLN A 65 19.42 5.24 -20.12
N LYS A 66 18.64 6.32 -20.32
CA LYS A 66 19.04 7.44 -21.19
C LYS A 66 20.31 8.13 -20.69
N ARG A 67 20.42 8.37 -19.37
CA ARG A 67 21.63 8.94 -18.74
C ARG A 67 22.85 8.05 -18.96
N LYS A 68 22.69 6.73 -18.79
CA LYS A 68 23.78 5.76 -19.02
C LYS A 68 24.22 5.74 -20.49
N ALA A 69 23.27 5.79 -21.43
CA ALA A 69 23.57 5.83 -22.86
C ALA A 69 24.24 7.14 -23.32
N HIS A 70 23.94 8.26 -22.66
CA HIS A 70 24.61 9.53 -22.93
C HIS A 70 26.04 9.54 -22.39
N ARG A 71 26.26 9.00 -21.19
CA ARG A 71 27.59 8.91 -20.55
C ARG A 71 28.54 7.93 -21.26
N SER A 72 28.03 7.00 -22.06
CA SER A 72 28.87 6.06 -22.83
C SER A 72 29.30 6.58 -24.21
N ARG A 73 28.95 7.83 -24.55
CA ARG A 73 29.22 8.46 -25.85
C ARG A 73 30.18 9.65 -25.76
N GLU A 74 30.66 9.95 -24.56
CA GLU A 74 31.77 10.87 -24.25
C GLU A 74 33.00 10.03 -23.89
#